data_AF-A0A5E4NT45-F1
#
_entry.id   AF-A0A5E4NT45-F1
#
_cell.length_a   1.000
_cell.length_b   1.000
_cell.length_c   1.000
_cell.angle_alpha   90.00
_cell.angle_beta   90.00
_cell.angle_gamma   90.00
#
_symmetry.space_group_name_H-M   'P 1'
#
loop_
_entity.id
_entity.type
_entity.pdbx_description
1 polymer ?
#
loop_
_entity_poly.entity_id
_entity_poly.type
_entity_poly.pdbx_seq_one_letter_code
_entity_poly.pdbx_strand_id
1 'polypeptide(L)'
;MFSVLLDAAKEADSKDIGSVLRELSRLKRRKEGIEDFKKQLIKIVNKIRNGQNIYIMVDDLDMCRPKFIVDFLESIKYILNIEGFVFIISVNRDKNNVQKAINTILGSNFELKHFTDLSLSLSKQSIEVFTRELLNDVKLTKKSKDLVIDSFIFYAKSLSLSLKVIEYCIKKIKFSCGKEELPQPNLFSFLVILQSINNSLYEDLQKETLEKIESAYKPAMLNYPNGQKEWEKLKISLEAALKEKELKTIKQIKNMLF
;
A
#
# COMPACT_ATOMS: atom_id res chain seq x y z
N MET A 1 -14.96 -43.19 -7.14
CA MET A 1 -13.55 -43.03 -6.71
C MET A 1 -13.29 -43.65 -5.35
N PHE A 2 -14.09 -43.37 -4.30
CA PHE A 2 -13.98 -44.03 -2.99
C PHE A 2 -14.28 -45.54 -3.01
N SER A 3 -15.24 -45.99 -3.82
CA SER A 3 -15.54 -47.41 -4.04
C SER A 3 -14.37 -48.15 -4.69
N VAL A 4 -13.75 -47.54 -5.70
CA VAL A 4 -12.61 -48.08 -6.45
C VAL A 4 -11.37 -48.27 -5.56
N LEU A 5 -11.10 -47.30 -4.67
CA LEU A 5 -10.04 -47.42 -3.68
C LEU A 5 -10.34 -48.49 -2.62
N LEU A 6 -11.61 -48.68 -2.27
CA LEU A 6 -12.04 -49.73 -1.34
C LEU A 6 -11.87 -51.14 -1.94
N ASP A 7 -12.10 -51.28 -3.24
CA ASP A 7 -11.93 -52.56 -3.93
C ASP A 7 -10.45 -52.88 -4.17
N ALA A 8 -9.62 -51.89 -4.54
CA ALA A 8 -8.17 -52.05 -4.62
C ALA A 8 -7.54 -52.39 -3.25
N ALA A 9 -8.09 -51.84 -2.16
CA ALA A 9 -7.64 -52.17 -0.81
C ALA A 9 -8.05 -53.57 -0.35
N LYS A 10 -8.97 -54.28 -1.02
CA LYS A 10 -9.30 -55.68 -0.71
C LYS A 10 -8.28 -56.68 -1.28
N GLU A 11 -7.49 -56.26 -2.27
CA GLU A 11 -6.48 -57.11 -2.95
C GLU A 11 -5.09 -57.08 -2.28
N ALA A 12 -4.88 -56.24 -1.26
CA ALA A 12 -3.61 -56.11 -0.55
C ALA A 12 -3.46 -57.05 0.67
N ASP A 13 -2.27 -57.11 1.28
CA ASP A 13 -2.00 -58.04 2.38
C ASP A 13 -2.79 -57.70 3.66
N SER A 14 -3.36 -58.70 4.35
CA SER A 14 -4.41 -58.55 5.38
C SER A 14 -4.10 -57.57 6.53
N LYS A 15 -2.83 -57.40 6.89
CA LYS A 15 -2.36 -56.47 7.94
C LYS A 15 -2.36 -55.00 7.46
N ASP A 16 -2.07 -54.79 6.19
CA ASP A 16 -2.04 -53.47 5.56
C ASP A 16 -3.45 -52.99 5.21
N ILE A 17 -4.35 -53.90 4.80
CA ILE A 17 -5.78 -53.62 4.60
C ILE A 17 -6.40 -53.01 5.86
N GLY A 18 -6.18 -53.64 7.02
CA GLY A 18 -6.76 -53.18 8.28
C GLY A 18 -6.29 -51.77 8.65
N SER A 19 -5.05 -51.42 8.36
CA SER A 19 -4.50 -50.08 8.59
C SER A 19 -5.09 -49.03 7.64
N VAL A 20 -5.17 -49.35 6.35
CA VAL A 20 -5.75 -48.48 5.32
C VAL A 20 -7.24 -48.23 5.60
N LEU A 21 -8.01 -49.26 5.94
CA LEU A 21 -9.43 -49.13 6.26
C LEU A 21 -9.67 -48.22 7.48
N ARG A 22 -8.79 -48.27 8.49
CA ARG A 22 -8.85 -47.37 9.65
C ARG A 22 -8.60 -45.92 9.26
N GLU A 23 -7.57 -45.64 8.46
CA GLU A 23 -7.30 -44.27 7.98
C GLU A 23 -8.42 -43.76 7.07
N LEU A 24 -8.95 -44.58 6.17
CA LEU A 24 -10.10 -44.23 5.33
C LEU A 24 -11.35 -43.91 6.16
N SER A 25 -11.62 -44.71 7.19
CA SER A 25 -12.73 -44.47 8.12
C SER A 25 -12.54 -43.15 8.89
N ARG A 26 -11.29 -42.83 9.28
CA ARG A 26 -10.96 -41.56 9.94
C ARG A 26 -11.18 -40.36 9.02
N LEU A 27 -10.75 -40.46 7.75
CA LEU A 27 -10.98 -39.44 6.73
C LEU A 27 -12.47 -39.23 6.47
N LYS A 28 -13.25 -40.31 6.40
CA LYS A 28 -14.71 -40.26 6.24
C LYS A 28 -15.37 -39.53 7.40
N ARG A 29 -15.06 -39.90 8.65
CA ARG A 29 -15.59 -39.22 9.84
C ARG A 29 -15.21 -37.73 9.88
N ARG A 30 -13.99 -37.38 9.47
CA ARG A 30 -13.55 -35.98 9.40
C ARG A 30 -14.38 -35.21 8.36
N LYS A 31 -14.63 -35.79 7.19
CA LYS A 31 -15.47 -35.17 6.16
C LYS A 31 -16.90 -34.96 6.65
N GLU A 32 -17.51 -35.98 7.26
CA GLU A 32 -18.85 -35.90 7.86
C GLU A 32 -18.92 -34.82 8.93
N GLY A 33 -17.89 -34.70 9.79
CA GLY A 33 -17.81 -33.65 10.80
C GLY A 33 -17.76 -32.23 10.21
N ILE A 34 -17.01 -32.03 9.11
CA ILE A 34 -16.97 -30.74 8.42
C ILE A 34 -18.32 -30.41 7.79
N GLU A 35 -19.00 -31.39 7.18
CA GLU A 35 -20.32 -31.20 6.60
C GLU A 35 -21.38 -30.86 7.67
N ASP A 36 -21.33 -31.53 8.83
CA ASP A 36 -22.22 -31.20 9.95
C ASP A 36 -21.93 -29.80 10.51
N PHE A 37 -20.66 -29.45 10.71
CA PHE A 37 -20.27 -28.10 11.11
C PHE A 37 -20.81 -27.03 10.15
N LYS A 38 -20.66 -27.23 8.83
CA LYS A 38 -21.21 -26.31 7.82
C LYS A 38 -22.72 -26.19 7.92
N LYS A 39 -23.45 -27.29 8.10
CA LYS A 39 -24.91 -27.27 8.26
C LYS A 39 -25.33 -26.48 9.50
N GLN A 40 -24.65 -26.66 10.62
CA GLN A 40 -24.91 -25.91 11.84
C GLN A 40 -24.61 -24.43 11.65
N LEU A 41 -23.48 -24.10 11.03
CA LEU A 41 -23.07 -22.72 10.75
C LEU A 41 -24.07 -22.02 9.82
N ILE A 42 -24.53 -22.67 8.75
CA ILE A 42 -25.56 -22.14 7.84
C ILE A 42 -26.85 -21.82 8.60
N LYS A 43 -27.29 -22.67 9.53
CA LYS A 43 -28.48 -22.40 10.36
C LYS A 43 -28.32 -21.14 11.20
N ILE A 44 -27.14 -20.93 11.78
CA ILE A 44 -26.82 -19.75 12.59
C ILE A 44 -26.77 -18.51 11.69
N VAL A 45 -26.05 -18.59 10.58
CA VAL A 45 -25.90 -17.50 9.61
C VAL A 45 -27.26 -17.09 9.03
N ASN A 46 -28.12 -18.03 8.66
CA ASN A 46 -29.47 -17.74 8.15
C ASN A 46 -30.35 -17.02 9.17
N LYS A 47 -30.17 -17.28 10.48
CA LYS A 47 -30.90 -16.57 11.54
C LYS A 47 -30.41 -15.13 11.72
N ILE A 48 -29.12 -14.88 11.49
CA ILE A 48 -28.50 -13.55 11.68
C ILE A 48 -28.67 -12.68 10.43
N ARG A 49 -28.51 -13.28 9.26
CA ARG A 49 -28.34 -12.54 8.00
C ARG A 49 -29.62 -11.93 7.46
N ASN A 50 -30.80 -12.38 7.90
CA ASN A 50 -32.12 -11.88 7.45
C ASN A 50 -32.23 -11.73 5.91
N GLY A 51 -31.69 -12.70 5.16
CA GLY A 51 -31.66 -12.70 3.70
C GLY A 51 -30.56 -11.85 3.03
N GLN A 52 -29.73 -11.14 3.80
CA GLN A 52 -28.57 -10.40 3.30
C GLN A 52 -27.27 -11.20 3.41
N ASN A 53 -26.23 -10.82 2.67
CA ASN A 53 -24.91 -11.44 2.83
C ASN A 53 -24.14 -10.79 3.99
N ILE A 54 -23.36 -11.59 4.69
CA ILE A 54 -22.40 -11.15 5.70
C ILE A 54 -21.05 -11.02 5.03
N TYR A 55 -20.56 -9.78 4.97
CA TYR A 55 -19.26 -9.45 4.40
C TYR A 55 -18.20 -9.47 5.50
N ILE A 56 -17.16 -10.29 5.31
CA ILE A 56 -16.04 -10.43 6.23
C ILE A 56 -14.82 -9.82 5.56
N MET A 57 -14.39 -8.66 6.05
CA MET A 57 -13.19 -7.99 5.57
C MET A 57 -11.97 -8.49 6.33
N VAL A 58 -10.96 -8.93 5.59
CA VAL A 58 -9.69 -9.42 6.12
C VAL A 58 -8.59 -8.52 5.58
N ASP A 59 -7.97 -7.75 6.47
CA ASP A 59 -6.84 -6.88 6.13
C ASP A 59 -5.51 -7.44 6.62
N ASP A 60 -4.40 -6.97 6.03
CA ASP A 60 -3.02 -7.33 6.39
C ASP A 60 -2.71 -8.83 6.43
N LEU A 61 -3.42 -9.66 5.64
CA LEU A 61 -3.14 -11.09 5.56
C LEU A 61 -1.68 -11.35 5.14
N ASP A 62 -1.12 -10.48 4.32
CA ASP A 62 0.25 -10.56 3.79
C ASP A 62 1.36 -10.17 4.80
N MET A 63 0.97 -9.78 6.02
CA MET A 63 1.85 -9.52 7.17
C MET A 63 1.96 -10.72 8.12
N CYS A 64 1.18 -11.78 7.87
CA CYS A 64 1.17 -12.99 8.70
C CYS A 64 2.28 -14.00 8.32
N ARG A 65 2.52 -14.98 9.20
CA ARG A 65 3.47 -16.06 8.93
C ARG A 65 2.99 -16.92 7.76
N PRO A 66 3.88 -17.45 6.89
CA PRO A 66 3.47 -18.19 5.70
C PRO A 66 2.48 -19.32 5.95
N LYS A 67 2.70 -20.12 7.00
CA LYS A 67 1.80 -21.20 7.40
C LYS A 67 0.39 -20.70 7.75
N PHE A 68 0.30 -19.62 8.53
CA PHE A 68 -1.00 -19.05 8.90
C PHE A 68 -1.79 -18.57 7.68
N ILE A 69 -1.12 -17.92 6.72
CA ILE A 69 -1.76 -17.45 5.49
C ILE A 69 -2.42 -18.61 4.74
N VAL A 70 -1.68 -19.72 4.56
CA VAL A 70 -2.19 -20.89 3.83
C VAL A 70 -3.30 -21.58 4.62
N ASP A 71 -3.10 -21.84 5.91
CA ASP A 71 -4.11 -22.46 6.79
C ASP A 71 -5.41 -21.62 6.80
N PHE A 72 -5.30 -20.29 6.78
CA PHE A 72 -6.44 -19.37 6.73
C PHE A 72 -7.19 -19.44 5.39
N LEU A 73 -6.47 -19.40 4.26
CA LEU A 73 -7.07 -19.52 2.93
C LEU A 73 -7.73 -20.89 2.73
N GLU A 74 -7.12 -21.97 3.21
CA GLU A 74 -7.72 -23.30 3.21
C GLU A 74 -8.97 -23.38 4.09
N SER A 75 -8.94 -22.75 5.27
CA SER A 75 -10.09 -22.68 6.16
C SER A 75 -11.26 -21.95 5.50
N ILE A 76 -11.00 -20.84 4.79
CA ILE A 76 -12.03 -20.16 3.99
C ILE A 76 -12.58 -21.12 2.93
N LYS A 77 -11.72 -21.65 2.06
CA LYS A 77 -12.13 -22.44 0.90
C LYS A 77 -12.89 -23.72 1.26
N TYR A 78 -12.40 -24.47 2.26
CA TYR A 78 -12.92 -25.79 2.57
C TYR A 78 -13.93 -25.82 3.70
N ILE A 79 -13.83 -24.91 4.68
CA ILE A 79 -14.64 -24.95 5.90
C ILE A 79 -15.67 -23.81 5.94
N LEU A 80 -15.27 -22.58 5.61
CA LEU A 80 -16.14 -21.39 5.74
C LEU A 80 -16.82 -20.98 4.43
N ASN A 81 -16.58 -21.70 3.33
CA ASN A 81 -17.32 -21.54 2.08
C ASN A 81 -18.74 -22.09 2.24
N ILE A 82 -19.62 -21.23 2.75
CA ILE A 82 -21.04 -21.46 2.97
C ILE A 82 -21.84 -20.27 2.42
N GLU A 83 -23.09 -20.54 2.04
CA GLU A 83 -23.96 -19.49 1.50
C GLU A 83 -24.21 -18.38 2.54
N GLY A 84 -24.12 -17.13 2.08
CA GLY A 84 -24.32 -15.95 2.90
C GLY A 84 -23.04 -15.35 3.47
N PHE A 85 -21.90 -16.01 3.36
CA PHE A 85 -20.60 -15.41 3.66
C PHE A 85 -19.90 -14.92 2.41
N VAL A 86 -19.36 -13.71 2.46
CA VAL A 86 -18.52 -13.13 1.42
C VAL A 86 -17.24 -12.65 2.07
N PHE A 87 -16.13 -13.32 1.79
CA PHE A 87 -14.80 -12.91 2.27
C PHE A 87 -14.17 -11.92 1.30
N ILE A 88 -13.77 -10.76 1.81
CA ILE A 88 -13.04 -9.74 1.06
C ILE A 88 -11.64 -9.64 1.69
N ILE A 89 -10.62 -10.07 0.95
CA ILE A 89 -9.25 -10.12 1.44
C ILE A 89 -8.43 -9.04 0.74
N SER A 90 -7.93 -8.07 1.48
CA SER A 90 -6.93 -7.11 0.98
C SER A 90 -5.53 -7.68 1.10
N VAL A 91 -4.77 -7.58 0.00
CA VAL A 91 -3.38 -8.05 -0.07
C VAL A 91 -2.52 -7.05 -0.83
N ASN A 92 -1.27 -6.86 -0.41
CA ASN A 92 -0.33 -6.05 -1.16
C ASN A 92 0.24 -6.83 -2.35
N ARG A 93 -0.25 -6.52 -3.56
CA ARG A 93 0.20 -7.14 -4.80
C ARG A 93 1.67 -6.86 -5.14
N ASP A 94 2.24 -5.72 -4.74
CA ASP A 94 3.63 -5.38 -5.05
C ASP A 94 4.62 -6.26 -4.26
N LYS A 95 4.27 -6.64 -3.03
CA LYS A 95 5.15 -7.45 -2.15
C LYS A 95 5.11 -8.94 -2.48
N ASN A 96 4.02 -9.42 -3.07
CA ASN A 96 3.78 -10.84 -3.38
C ASN A 96 3.95 -11.80 -2.18
N ASN A 97 3.79 -11.31 -0.95
CA ASN A 97 4.03 -12.09 0.26
C ASN A 97 3.06 -13.29 0.38
N VAL A 98 1.78 -13.09 0.05
CA VAL A 98 0.78 -14.17 0.06
C VAL A 98 1.13 -15.25 -0.98
N GLN A 99 1.48 -14.85 -2.20
CA GLN A 99 1.87 -15.78 -3.25
C GLN A 99 3.14 -16.56 -2.89
N LYS A 100 4.14 -15.90 -2.29
CA LYS A 100 5.34 -16.56 -1.77
C LYS A 100 4.99 -17.55 -0.67
N ALA A 101 4.11 -17.19 0.27
CA ALA A 101 3.67 -18.08 1.33
C ALA A 101 2.99 -19.34 0.78
N ILE A 102 2.09 -19.18 -0.19
CA ILE A 102 1.45 -20.30 -0.90
C ILE A 102 2.51 -21.20 -1.55
N ASN A 103 3.44 -20.61 -2.31
CA ASN A 103 4.49 -21.37 -2.98
C ASN A 103 5.40 -22.13 -2.01
N THR A 104 5.72 -21.55 -0.86
CA THR A 104 6.56 -22.18 0.16
C THR A 104 5.90 -23.38 0.81
N ILE A 105 4.59 -23.35 1.04
CA ILE A 105 3.88 -24.41 1.77
C ILE A 105 3.28 -25.46 0.83
N LEU A 106 2.70 -25.05 -0.30
CA LEU A 106 1.96 -25.92 -1.22
C LEU A 106 2.73 -26.22 -2.51
N GLY A 107 3.78 -25.46 -2.80
CA GLY A 107 4.59 -25.60 -4.02
C GLY A 107 4.24 -24.58 -5.11
N SER A 108 5.13 -24.46 -6.09
CA SER A 108 5.10 -23.43 -7.15
C SER A 108 3.88 -23.47 -8.06
N ASN A 109 3.15 -24.58 -8.08
CA ASN A 109 1.97 -24.76 -8.93
C ASN A 109 0.70 -24.16 -8.32
N PHE A 110 0.76 -23.64 -7.09
CA PHE A 110 -0.38 -23.06 -6.40
C PHE A 110 -0.34 -21.54 -6.44
N GLU A 111 -1.47 -20.93 -6.79
CA GLU A 111 -1.64 -19.48 -6.83
C GLU A 111 -2.81 -19.05 -5.96
N LEU A 112 -2.83 -17.77 -5.56
CA LEU A 112 -3.93 -17.18 -4.80
C LEU A 112 -5.30 -17.33 -5.51
N LYS A 113 -5.31 -17.37 -6.85
CA LYS A 113 -6.52 -17.62 -7.64
C LYS A 113 -7.18 -18.97 -7.35
N HIS A 114 -6.43 -19.94 -6.82
CA HIS A 114 -7.02 -21.21 -6.40
C HIS A 114 -7.87 -21.08 -5.13
N PHE A 115 -7.75 -19.97 -4.38
CA PHE A 115 -8.48 -19.73 -3.13
C PHE A 115 -9.50 -18.58 -3.24
N THR A 116 -9.61 -17.94 -4.40
CA THR A 116 -10.45 -16.75 -4.59
C THR A 116 -11.32 -16.89 -5.82
N ASP A 117 -12.58 -16.46 -5.72
CA ASP A 117 -13.52 -16.49 -6.86
C ASP A 117 -13.33 -15.27 -7.77
N LEU A 118 -12.98 -14.12 -7.19
CA LEU A 118 -12.78 -12.85 -7.87
C LEU A 118 -11.52 -12.16 -7.36
N SER A 119 -10.72 -11.62 -8.27
CA SER A 119 -9.53 -10.83 -7.97
C SER A 119 -9.65 -9.43 -8.56
N LEU A 120 -9.87 -8.44 -7.70
CA LEU A 120 -9.90 -7.03 -8.09
C LEU A 120 -8.53 -6.38 -7.87
N SER A 121 -8.17 -5.44 -8.72
CA SER A 121 -6.97 -4.62 -8.57
C SER A 121 -7.37 -3.16 -8.43
N LEU A 122 -6.94 -2.51 -7.36
CA LEU A 122 -7.04 -1.07 -7.23
C LEU A 122 -5.96 -0.44 -8.10
N SER A 123 -6.36 0.46 -9.01
CA SER A 123 -5.41 1.20 -9.84
C SER A 123 -4.59 2.16 -8.99
N LYS A 124 -3.28 2.22 -9.23
CA LYS A 124 -2.43 3.27 -8.62
C LYS A 124 -2.87 4.63 -9.17
N GLN A 125 -3.23 5.54 -8.28
CA GLN A 125 -3.50 6.92 -8.64
C GLN A 125 -2.18 7.60 -9.01
N SER A 126 -2.18 8.43 -10.06
CA SER A 126 -0.98 9.16 -10.43
C SER A 126 -0.65 10.20 -9.35
N ILE A 127 0.65 10.47 -9.13
CA ILE A 127 1.12 11.49 -8.18
C ILE A 127 0.43 12.83 -8.45
N GLU A 128 0.17 13.15 -9.72
CA GLU A 128 -0.50 14.38 -10.12
C GLU A 128 -1.94 14.46 -9.64
N VAL A 129 -2.77 13.45 -9.93
CA VAL A 129 -4.18 13.46 -9.50
C VAL A 129 -4.25 13.46 -7.98
N PHE A 130 -3.47 12.60 -7.31
CA PHE A 130 -3.41 12.52 -5.85
C PHE A 130 -2.99 13.86 -5.20
N THR A 131 -1.96 14.52 -5.74
CA THR A 131 -1.47 15.80 -5.21
C THR A 131 -2.49 16.92 -5.43
N ARG A 132 -3.13 16.99 -6.61
CA ARG A 132 -4.16 18.00 -6.90
C ARG A 132 -5.36 17.83 -5.98
N GLU A 133 -5.86 16.61 -5.79
CA GLU A 133 -6.96 16.32 -4.87
C GLU A 133 -6.64 16.75 -3.45
N LEU A 134 -5.46 16.42 -2.93
CA LEU A 134 -5.08 16.80 -1.57
C LEU A 134 -4.87 18.31 -1.37
N LEU A 135 -4.37 19.02 -2.39
CA LEU A 135 -4.14 20.46 -2.34
C LEU A 135 -5.40 21.30 -2.65
N ASN A 136 -6.49 20.69 -3.12
CA ASN A 136 -7.75 21.39 -3.41
C ASN A 136 -8.32 22.12 -2.19
N ASP A 137 -8.19 21.57 -0.99
CA ASP A 137 -8.74 22.17 0.23
C ASP A 137 -7.80 23.18 0.91
N VAL A 138 -6.62 23.45 0.34
CA VAL A 138 -5.66 24.37 0.95
C VAL A 138 -6.11 25.82 0.77
N LYS A 139 -6.10 26.58 1.87
CA LYS A 139 -6.45 28.00 1.96
C LYS A 139 -5.31 28.90 1.47
N LEU A 140 -5.01 28.85 0.18
CA LEU A 140 -4.03 29.73 -0.49
C LEU A 140 -4.71 30.67 -1.49
N THR A 141 -4.08 31.80 -1.80
CA THR A 141 -4.49 32.67 -2.92
C THR A 141 -4.40 31.88 -4.23
N LYS A 142 -5.34 32.10 -5.16
CA LYS A 142 -5.46 31.30 -6.41
C LYS A 142 -4.15 31.25 -7.20
N LYS A 143 -3.47 32.40 -7.35
CA LYS A 143 -2.19 32.51 -8.07
C LYS A 143 -1.06 31.72 -7.41
N SER A 144 -0.93 31.81 -6.08
CA SER A 144 0.12 31.08 -5.35
C SER A 144 -0.17 29.58 -5.30
N LYS A 145 -1.45 29.20 -5.22
CA LYS A 145 -1.89 27.81 -5.19
C LYS A 145 -1.48 27.04 -6.44
N ASP A 146 -1.75 27.58 -7.63
CA ASP A 146 -1.39 26.90 -8.89
C ASP A 146 0.13 26.71 -9.01
N LEU A 147 0.91 27.74 -8.65
CA LEU A 147 2.38 27.66 -8.64
C LEU A 147 2.93 26.66 -7.62
N VAL A 148 2.35 26.58 -6.42
CA VAL A 148 2.73 25.59 -5.40
C VAL A 148 2.42 24.18 -5.91
N ILE A 149 1.21 23.96 -6.44
CA ILE A 149 0.76 22.66 -6.97
C ILE A 149 1.70 22.19 -8.07
N ASP A 150 1.94 23.01 -9.10
CA ASP A 150 2.74 22.61 -10.24
C ASP A 150 4.21 22.35 -9.85
N SER A 151 4.80 23.22 -9.00
CA SER A 151 6.16 23.01 -8.50
C SER A 151 6.26 21.75 -7.63
N PHE A 152 5.28 21.52 -6.76
CA PHE A 152 5.26 20.36 -5.87
C PHE A 152 5.09 19.06 -6.66
N ILE A 153 4.18 19.02 -7.65
CA ILE A 153 3.99 17.87 -8.53
C ILE A 153 5.27 17.55 -9.29
N PHE A 154 5.96 18.57 -9.81
CA PHE A 154 7.25 18.40 -10.48
C PHE A 154 8.26 17.73 -9.54
N TYR A 155 8.49 18.28 -8.35
CA TYR A 155 9.44 17.70 -7.38
C TYR A 155 9.04 16.31 -6.91
N ALA A 156 7.75 16.08 -6.64
CA ALA A 156 7.26 14.79 -6.20
C ALA A 156 7.48 13.69 -7.24
N LYS A 157 7.29 14.02 -8.53
CA LYS A 157 7.55 13.12 -9.65
C LYS A 157 9.05 12.92 -9.89
N SER A 158 9.83 13.99 -9.94
CA SER A 158 11.28 13.90 -10.22
C SER A 158 12.04 13.15 -9.14
N LEU A 159 11.63 13.32 -7.87
CA LEU A 159 12.26 12.68 -6.72
C LEU A 159 11.63 11.32 -6.37
N SER A 160 10.67 10.84 -7.17
CA SER A 160 9.98 9.56 -6.97
C SER A 160 9.41 9.39 -5.54
N LEU A 161 8.77 10.43 -5.01
CA LEU A 161 8.26 10.43 -3.64
C LEU A 161 7.12 9.41 -3.47
N SER A 162 7.08 8.76 -2.30
CA SER A 162 5.94 7.91 -1.93
C SER A 162 4.69 8.74 -1.64
N LEU A 163 3.50 8.16 -1.85
CA LEU A 163 2.23 8.82 -1.54
C LEU A 163 2.13 9.24 -0.07
N LYS A 164 2.71 8.46 0.85
CA LYS A 164 2.77 8.79 2.29
C LYS A 164 3.59 10.05 2.56
N VAL A 165 4.74 10.21 1.89
CA VAL A 165 5.58 11.42 2.01
C VAL A 165 4.85 12.62 1.43
N ILE A 166 4.20 12.46 0.27
CA ILE A 166 3.37 13.51 -0.34
C ILE A 166 2.25 13.95 0.62
N GLU A 167 1.52 13.01 1.20
CA GLU A 167 0.45 13.28 2.15
C GLU A 167 0.96 14.04 3.39
N TYR A 168 2.11 13.63 3.93
CA TYR A 168 2.75 14.30 5.06
C TYR A 168 3.17 15.74 4.73
N CYS A 169 3.83 15.96 3.59
CA CYS A 169 4.17 17.28 3.10
C CYS A 169 2.94 18.17 2.94
N ILE A 170 1.86 17.66 2.36
CA ILE A 170 0.62 18.43 2.13
C ILE A 170 -0.07 18.75 3.46
N LYS A 171 -0.07 17.82 4.43
CA LYS A 171 -0.55 18.09 5.79
C LYS A 171 0.20 19.25 6.44
N LYS A 172 1.54 19.30 6.28
CA LYS A 172 2.34 20.45 6.72
C LYS A 172 1.93 21.74 6.01
N ILE A 173 1.81 21.72 4.68
CA ILE A 173 1.37 22.89 3.90
C ILE A 173 0.01 23.39 4.41
N LYS A 174 -0.95 22.48 4.64
CA LYS A 174 -2.28 22.81 5.18
C LYS A 174 -2.21 23.48 6.55
N PHE A 175 -1.29 23.05 7.41
CA PHE A 175 -1.10 23.60 8.75
C PHE A 175 -0.36 24.94 8.74
N SER A 176 0.61 25.07 7.83
CA SER A 176 1.57 26.18 7.76
C SER A 176 1.04 27.38 6.98
N CYS A 177 0.17 27.16 6.01
CA CYS A 177 -0.33 28.21 5.13
C CYS A 177 -1.63 28.84 5.69
N GLY A 178 -1.52 30.11 6.12
CA GLY A 178 -2.65 31.01 6.34
C GLY A 178 -3.11 31.73 5.06
N LYS A 179 -3.94 32.77 5.18
CA LYS A 179 -4.41 33.60 4.04
C LYS A 179 -3.33 34.50 3.42
N GLU A 180 -2.09 34.42 3.88
CA GLU A 180 -1.00 35.32 3.48
C GLU A 180 -0.36 34.91 2.14
N GLU A 181 0.24 35.88 1.45
CA GLU A 181 0.97 35.61 0.21
C GLU A 181 2.32 34.94 0.50
N LEU A 182 2.56 33.80 -0.15
CA LEU A 182 3.83 33.10 -0.08
C LEU A 182 4.90 33.86 -0.88
N PRO A 183 6.03 34.26 -0.26
CA PRO A 183 7.04 35.10 -0.91
C PRO A 183 7.74 34.39 -2.09
N GLN A 184 7.88 33.06 -2.06
CA GLN A 184 8.42 32.26 -3.16
C GLN A 184 7.76 30.86 -3.20
N PRO A 185 6.68 30.67 -3.99
CA PRO A 185 5.93 29.40 -4.06
C PRO A 185 6.78 28.17 -4.45
N ASN A 186 7.70 28.35 -5.40
CA ASN A 186 8.55 27.27 -5.90
C ASN A 186 9.56 26.80 -4.83
N LEU A 187 10.29 27.75 -4.23
CA LEU A 187 11.22 27.47 -3.12
C LEU A 187 10.48 26.87 -1.92
N PHE A 188 9.30 27.39 -1.58
CA PHE A 188 8.47 26.84 -0.52
C PHE A 188 8.13 25.36 -0.75
N SER A 189 7.63 25.00 -1.94
CA SER A 189 7.34 23.60 -2.30
C SER A 189 8.57 22.70 -2.16
N PHE A 190 9.74 23.18 -2.60
CA PHE A 190 10.99 22.43 -2.46
C PHE A 190 11.40 22.24 -1.00
N LEU A 191 11.36 23.30 -0.19
CA LEU A 191 11.76 23.26 1.22
C LEU A 191 10.90 22.33 2.07
N VAL A 192 9.58 22.29 1.82
CA VAL A 192 8.66 21.34 2.49
C VAL A 192 9.05 19.90 2.19
N ILE A 193 9.36 19.62 0.92
CA ILE A 193 9.82 18.29 0.49
C ILE A 193 11.18 17.98 1.12
N LEU A 194 12.12 18.93 1.06
CA LEU A 194 13.47 18.77 1.58
C LEU A 194 13.46 18.43 3.08
N GLN A 195 12.66 19.14 3.88
CA GLN A 195 12.50 18.83 5.30
C GLN A 195 12.01 17.39 5.54
N SER A 196 11.17 16.87 4.64
CA SER A 196 10.58 15.53 4.79
C SER A 196 11.49 14.40 4.31
N ILE A 197 12.41 14.67 3.37
CA ILE A 197 13.33 13.65 2.82
C ILE A 197 14.74 13.74 3.41
N ASN A 198 15.18 14.92 3.83
CA ASN A 198 16.52 15.18 4.33
C ASN A 198 16.52 16.36 5.32
N ASN A 199 16.11 16.08 6.56
CA ASN A 199 15.96 17.10 7.59
C ASN A 199 17.29 17.73 8.00
N SER A 200 18.42 17.00 7.96
CA SER A 200 19.73 17.59 8.28
C SER A 200 20.12 18.66 7.26
N LEU A 201 19.95 18.39 5.97
CA LEU A 201 20.23 19.37 4.92
C LEU A 201 19.30 20.58 5.00
N TYR A 202 18.04 20.38 5.43
CA TYR A 202 17.09 21.45 5.67
C TYR A 202 17.47 22.33 6.87
N GLU A 203 17.97 21.73 7.96
CA GLU A 203 18.40 22.51 9.12
C GLU A 203 19.68 23.30 8.82
N ASP A 204 20.64 22.68 8.14
CA ASP A 204 21.94 23.26 7.79
C ASP A 204 21.92 24.07 6.49
N LEU A 205 20.80 24.70 6.11
CA LEU A 205 20.71 25.52 4.90
C LEU A 205 21.62 26.77 4.99
N GLN A 206 22.83 26.64 4.46
CA GLN A 206 23.86 27.67 4.35
C GLN A 206 24.42 27.70 2.91
N LYS A 207 25.37 28.60 2.63
CA LYS A 207 25.90 28.81 1.28
C LYS A 207 26.55 27.55 0.68
N GLU A 208 27.25 26.76 1.51
CA GLU A 208 27.87 25.48 1.12
C GLU A 208 26.85 24.35 0.87
N THR A 209 25.59 24.56 1.23
CA THR A 209 24.52 23.56 1.09
C THR A 209 23.99 23.49 -0.34
N LEU A 210 24.21 24.53 -1.16
CA LEU A 210 23.78 24.54 -2.55
C LEU A 210 24.47 23.45 -3.37
N GLU A 211 25.78 23.26 -3.19
CA GLU A 211 26.54 22.21 -3.88
C GLU A 211 26.06 20.80 -3.49
N LYS A 212 25.70 20.62 -2.21
CA LYS A 212 25.13 19.36 -1.71
C LYS A 212 23.74 19.09 -2.30
N ILE A 213 22.88 20.10 -2.39
CA ILE A 213 21.56 20.01 -3.05
C ILE A 213 21.73 19.71 -4.54
N GLU A 214 22.67 20.38 -5.21
CA GLU A 214 22.95 20.19 -6.62
C GLU A 214 23.44 18.77 -6.90
N SER A 215 24.38 18.26 -6.12
CA SER A 215 24.86 16.88 -6.25
C SER A 215 23.75 15.84 -5.98
N ALA A 216 22.91 16.06 -4.97
CA ALA A 216 21.91 15.09 -4.53
C ALA A 216 20.65 15.05 -5.42
N TYR A 217 20.16 16.19 -5.89
CA TYR A 217 18.80 16.29 -6.46
C TYR A 217 18.77 16.73 -7.92
N LYS A 218 19.77 17.45 -8.43
CA LYS A 218 19.81 17.88 -9.84
C LYS A 218 19.74 16.70 -10.82
N PRO A 219 20.47 15.59 -10.64
CA PRO A 219 20.42 14.48 -11.60
C PRO A 219 19.01 13.91 -11.78
N ALA A 220 18.28 13.76 -10.67
CA ALA A 220 16.91 13.26 -10.68
C ALA A 220 15.93 14.23 -11.36
N MET A 221 16.12 15.55 -11.17
CA MET A 221 15.30 16.58 -11.80
C MET A 221 15.54 16.70 -13.30
N LEU A 222 16.79 16.59 -13.76
CA LEU A 222 17.13 16.69 -15.19
C LEU A 222 16.57 15.54 -16.03
N ASN A 223 16.36 14.37 -15.42
CA ASN A 223 15.75 13.22 -16.09
C ASN A 223 14.24 13.37 -16.32
N TYR A 224 13.61 14.43 -15.79
CA TYR A 224 12.18 14.67 -15.93
C TYR A 224 11.89 15.71 -17.03
N PRO A 225 10.74 15.63 -17.74
CA PRO A 225 10.35 16.65 -18.70
C PRO A 225 10.35 18.06 -18.08
N ASN A 226 10.89 19.04 -18.82
CA ASN A 226 11.15 20.41 -18.36
C ASN A 226 12.12 20.54 -17.17
N GLY A 227 12.86 19.48 -16.85
CA GLY A 227 13.74 19.38 -15.69
C GLY A 227 14.78 20.49 -15.60
N GLN A 228 15.41 20.83 -16.73
CA GLN A 228 16.41 21.90 -16.77
C GLN A 228 15.81 23.27 -16.44
N LYS A 229 14.63 23.58 -16.98
CA LYS A 229 13.95 24.86 -16.72
C LYS A 229 13.51 24.99 -15.26
N GLU A 230 12.94 23.93 -14.69
CA GLU A 230 12.50 23.94 -13.29
C GLU A 230 13.67 23.92 -12.30
N TRP A 231 14.77 23.25 -12.65
CA TRP A 231 16.01 23.32 -11.88
C TRP A 231 16.59 24.73 -11.86
N GLU A 232 16.68 25.41 -13.01
CA GLU A 232 17.20 26.79 -13.06
C GLU A 232 16.34 27.75 -12.24
N LYS A 233 15.01 27.63 -12.27
CA LYS A 233 14.10 28.40 -11.41
C LYS A 233 14.37 28.16 -9.92
N LEU A 234 14.53 26.89 -9.54
CA LEU A 234 14.83 26.52 -8.15
C LEU A 234 16.21 27.04 -7.74
N LYS A 235 17.22 26.89 -8.59
CA LYS A 235 18.58 27.35 -8.36
C LYS A 235 18.63 28.86 -8.14
N ILE A 236 17.98 29.65 -9.01
CA ILE A 236 17.87 31.10 -8.84
C ILE A 236 17.20 31.45 -7.50
N SER A 237 16.13 30.73 -7.15
CA SER A 237 15.40 30.97 -5.89
C SER A 237 16.25 30.61 -4.66
N LEU A 238 16.99 29.51 -4.71
CA LEU A 238 17.93 29.08 -3.66
C LEU A 238 19.11 30.05 -3.53
N GLU A 239 19.73 30.45 -4.64
CA GLU A 239 20.84 31.41 -4.66
C GLU A 239 20.43 32.78 -4.13
N ALA A 240 19.24 33.25 -4.49
CA ALA A 240 18.67 34.48 -3.93
C ALA A 240 18.51 34.34 -2.41
N ALA A 241 17.82 33.29 -1.96
CA ALA A 241 17.50 33.07 -0.57
C ALA A 241 18.72 32.78 0.34
N LEU A 242 19.82 32.26 -0.22
CA LEU A 242 21.07 31.97 0.48
C LEU A 242 22.09 33.13 0.46
N LYS A 243 21.82 34.24 -0.24
CA LYS A 243 22.65 35.47 -0.12
C LYS A 243 22.44 36.10 1.27
N GLU A 244 23.52 36.64 1.85
CA GLU A 244 23.57 37.13 3.26
C GLU A 244 22.47 38.15 3.64
N LYS A 245 21.87 38.87 2.68
CA LYS A 245 20.76 39.81 2.92
C LYS A 245 19.35 39.18 2.90
N GLU A 246 19.20 37.92 2.46
CA GLU A 246 17.90 37.27 2.16
C GLU A 246 17.61 35.98 2.95
N LEU A 247 18.46 35.60 3.92
CA LEU A 247 18.14 34.54 4.90
C LEU A 247 16.82 34.80 5.65
N LYS A 248 16.27 36.02 5.57
CA LYS A 248 14.93 36.37 6.02
C LYS A 248 13.84 35.52 5.35
N THR A 249 13.97 35.20 4.06
CA THR A 249 12.98 34.40 3.32
C THR A 249 13.00 32.94 3.76
N ILE A 250 14.18 32.34 3.91
CA ILE A 250 14.32 30.98 4.46
C ILE A 250 13.81 30.95 5.90
N LYS A 251 14.20 31.93 6.74
CA LYS A 251 13.70 32.04 8.12
C LYS A 251 12.17 32.22 8.17
N GLN A 252 11.60 33.02 7.28
CA GLN A 252 10.15 33.23 7.20
C GLN A 252 9.44 31.93 6.78
N ILE A 253 9.97 31.20 5.80
CA ILE A 253 9.42 29.90 5.39
C ILE A 253 9.57 28.86 6.52
N LYS A 254 10.74 28.79 7.18
CA LYS A 254 10.94 27.93 8.35
C LYS A 254 9.91 28.26 9.43
N ASN A 255 9.72 29.54 9.76
CA ASN A 255 8.74 29.97 10.76
C ASN A 255 7.29 29.68 10.38
N MET A 256 6.95 29.58 9.09
CA MET A 256 5.62 29.12 8.67
C MET A 256 5.45 27.62 8.87
N LEU A 257 6.53 26.84 8.75
CA LEU A 257 6.53 25.37 8.82
C LEU A 257 6.61 24.80 10.25
N PHE A 258 6.72 25.68 11.26
CA PHE A 258 6.79 25.34 12.69
C PHE A 258 5.67 26.02 13.48
#